data_AF-A0A8J5Z7U2-F1
#
_entry.id   AF-A0A8J5Z7U2-F1
#
_cell.length_a   1.000
_cell.length_b   1.000
_cell.length_c   1.000
_cell.angle_alpha   90.00
_cell.angle_beta   90.00
_cell.angle_gamma   90.00
#
_symmetry.space_group_name_H-M   'P 1'
#
loop_
_entity.id
_entity.type
_entity.pdbx_description
1 polymer ?
#
loop_
_entity_poly.entity_id
_entity_poly.type
_entity_poly.pdbx_seq_one_letter_code
_entity_poly.pdbx_strand_id
1 'polypeptide(L)'
;MESKESSLGTPSVAASNAYAQGLTQFQGFWIPSRSVPTSSIIAFQKYFQALDDDIIVVSKLKSGTTWLKALVFSIVNRHHYTF
;
A
#
# COMPACT_ATOMS: atom_id res chain seq x y z
N MET A 1 -19.33 29.78 23.69
CA MET A 1 -19.43 28.44 23.07
C MET A 1 -18.03 28.06 22.66
N GLU A 2 -17.46 27.13 23.42
CA GLU A 2 -16.05 26.76 23.45
C GLU A 2 -15.66 26.03 22.17
N SER A 3 -14.84 26.67 21.34
CA SER A 3 -14.20 26.01 20.19
C SER A 3 -13.11 25.10 20.72
N LYS A 4 -13.44 23.81 20.77
CA LYS A 4 -12.50 22.72 20.97
C LYS A 4 -11.60 22.62 19.73
N GLU A 5 -10.43 22.02 19.95
CA GLU A 5 -9.50 21.48 18.93
C GLU A 5 -8.28 22.33 18.56
N SER A 6 -7.23 22.19 19.37
CA SER A 6 -5.88 21.95 18.85
C SER A 6 -5.06 21.24 19.92
N SER A 7 -5.35 19.94 20.09
CA SER A 7 -4.47 19.06 20.84
C SER A 7 -3.47 18.48 19.85
N LEU A 8 -2.34 19.16 19.66
CA LEU A 8 -1.13 18.54 19.13
C LEU A 8 -0.65 17.55 20.21
N GLY A 9 -1.30 16.39 20.26
CA GLY A 9 -0.96 15.31 21.17
C GLY A 9 0.47 14.88 20.88
N THR A 10 1.29 14.82 21.91
CA THR A 10 2.63 14.25 21.82
C THR A 10 2.51 12.86 21.16
N PRO A 11 3.32 12.55 20.13
CA PRO A 11 3.31 11.21 19.58
C PRO A 11 3.67 10.24 20.71
N SER A 12 2.84 9.21 20.90
CA SER A 12 3.17 8.09 21.78
C SER A 12 4.60 7.63 21.49
N VAL A 13 5.36 7.24 22.52
CA VAL A 13 6.75 6.77 22.38
C VAL A 13 6.89 5.67 21.31
N ALA A 14 5.84 4.87 21.11
CA ALA A 14 5.79 3.89 20.02
C ALA A 14 5.79 4.52 18.61
N ALA A 15 5.08 5.63 18.44
CA ALA A 15 5.02 6.37 17.18
C ALA A 15 6.36 7.09 16.90
N SER A 16 6.98 7.71 17.90
CA SER A 16 8.31 8.34 17.72
C SER A 16 9.37 7.32 17.29
N ASN A 17 9.33 6.10 17.85
CA ASN A 17 10.23 5.03 17.46
C ASN A 17 9.96 4.54 16.03
N ALA A 18 8.69 4.46 15.61
CA ALA A 18 8.33 4.08 14.24
C ALA A 18 8.82 5.12 13.21
N TYR A 19 8.68 6.42 13.50
CA TYR A 19 9.24 7.47 12.65
C TYR A 19 10.77 7.37 12.55
N ALA A 20 11.46 7.11 13.65
CA ALA A 20 12.91 6.89 13.66
C ALA A 20 13.35 5.67 12.84
N GLN A 21 12.49 4.65 12.71
CA GLN A 21 12.69 3.48 11.84
C GLN A 21 12.35 3.76 10.36
N GLY A 22 12.00 5.00 10.00
CA GLY A 22 11.65 5.35 8.62
C GLY A 22 10.27 4.86 8.19
N LEU A 23 9.33 4.77 9.13
CA LEU A 23 7.92 4.51 8.85
C LEU A 23 7.13 5.82 8.88
N THR A 24 6.10 5.93 8.04
CA THR A 24 5.12 7.01 8.08
C THR A 24 3.74 6.43 8.32
N GLN A 25 2.96 7.07 9.21
CA GLN A 25 1.58 6.69 9.42
C GLN A 25 0.68 7.27 8.32
N PHE A 26 -0.11 6.43 7.68
CA PHE A 26 -1.08 6.85 6.67
C PHE A 26 -2.32 5.96 6.74
N GLN A 27 -3.50 6.57 6.86
CA GLN A 27 -4.81 5.88 6.95
C GLN A 27 -4.83 4.73 7.99
N GLY A 28 -4.14 4.90 9.12
CA GLY A 28 -4.07 3.88 10.19
C GLY A 28 -3.00 2.79 9.99
N PHE A 29 -2.25 2.80 8.89
CA PHE A 29 -1.16 1.86 8.62
C PHE A 29 0.21 2.53 8.76
N TRP A 30 1.20 1.74 9.20
CA TRP A 30 2.61 2.14 9.17
C TRP A 30 3.23 1.70 7.85
N ILE A 31 3.73 2.65 7.09
CA ILE A 31 4.24 2.46 5.72
C ILE A 31 5.74 2.75 5.70
N PRO A 32 6.59 1.85 5.17
CA PRO A 32 8.01 2.12 5.05
C PRO A 32 8.29 3.19 4.00
N SER A 33 8.63 4.39 4.47
CA SER A 33 8.68 5.61 3.66
C SER A 33 9.73 5.55 2.55
N ARG A 34 10.81 4.78 2.76
CA ARG A 34 11.89 4.61 1.76
C ARG A 34 11.48 3.73 0.59
N SER A 35 10.67 2.69 0.83
CA SER A 35 10.27 1.75 -0.23
C SER A 35 8.94 2.12 -0.88
N VAL A 36 8.04 2.76 -0.14
CA VAL A 36 6.71 3.14 -0.62
C VAL A 36 6.44 4.58 -0.18
N PRO A 37 6.70 5.58 -1.04
CA PRO A 37 6.33 6.96 -0.76
C PRO A 37 4.81 7.08 -0.63
N THR A 38 4.34 7.74 0.43
CA THR A 38 2.90 7.96 0.64
C THR A 38 2.24 8.72 -0.52
N SER A 39 2.99 9.58 -1.22
CA SER A 39 2.54 10.27 -2.43
C SER A 39 2.15 9.32 -3.55
N SER A 40 2.83 8.19 -3.71
CA SER A 40 2.48 7.16 -4.70
C SER A 40 1.15 6.49 -4.39
N ILE A 41 0.85 6.25 -3.10
CA ILE A 41 -0.43 5.69 -2.67
C ILE A 41 -1.56 6.68 -2.93
N ILE A 42 -1.37 7.95 -2.59
CA ILE A 42 -2.35 9.01 -2.85
C ILE A 42 -2.58 9.18 -4.36
N ALA A 43 -1.52 9.15 -5.17
CA ALA A 43 -1.63 9.22 -6.61
C ALA A 43 -2.41 8.04 -7.19
N PHE A 44 -2.13 6.81 -6.73
CA PHE A 44 -2.89 5.62 -7.13
C PHE A 44 -4.37 5.75 -6.75
N GLN A 45 -4.68 6.14 -5.51
CA GLN A 45 -6.05 6.33 -5.03
C GLN A 45 -6.83 7.39 -5.84
N LYS A 46 -6.14 8.43 -6.36
CA LYS A 46 -6.78 9.54 -7.08
C LYS A 46 -6.91 9.31 -8.58
N TYR A 47 -5.92 8.67 -9.20
CA TYR A 47 -5.78 8.65 -10.66
C TYR A 47 -5.92 7.26 -11.28
N PHE A 48 -5.89 6.19 -10.48
CA PHE A 48 -6.12 4.86 -11.00
C PHE A 48 -7.59 4.72 -11.43
N GLN A 49 -7.79 4.36 -12.70
CA GLN A 49 -9.10 4.06 -13.27
C GLN A 49 -9.14 2.57 -13.55
N ALA A 50 -9.92 1.83 -12.76
CA ALA A 50 -10.10 0.40 -12.97
C ALA A 50 -10.91 0.17 -14.26
N LEU A 51 -10.47 -0.79 -15.06
CA LEU A 51 -11.20 -1.33 -16.19
C LEU A 51 -11.89 -2.64 -15.80
N ASP A 52 -12.95 -3.01 -16.53
CA ASP A 52 -13.74 -4.21 -16.23
C ASP A 52 -12.90 -5.52 -16.33
N ASP A 53 -11.87 -5.51 -17.17
CA ASP A 53 -10.98 -6.66 -17.38
C ASP A 53 -9.72 -6.63 -16.49
N ASP A 54 -9.56 -5.64 -15.60
CA ASP A 54 -8.38 -5.52 -14.76
C ASP A 54 -8.35 -6.59 -13.65
N ILE A 55 -7.16 -7.17 -13.45
CA ILE A 55 -6.91 -8.13 -12.37
C ILE A 55 -5.92 -7.54 -11.37
N ILE A 56 -6.41 -7.22 -10.16
CA ILE A 56 -5.58 -6.69 -9.07
C ILE A 56 -5.14 -7.84 -8.15
N VAL A 57 -3.82 -8.08 -8.10
CA VAL A 57 -3.23 -9.10 -7.23
C VAL A 57 -2.77 -8.47 -5.91
N VAL A 58 -3.46 -8.79 -4.81
CA VAL A 58 -3.17 -8.24 -3.47
C VAL A 58 -2.64 -9.34 -2.55
N SER A 59 -1.53 -9.07 -1.85
CA SER A 59 -1.00 -9.96 -0.80
C SER A 59 -0.09 -9.19 0.16
N LYS A 60 0.22 -9.80 1.30
CA LYS A 60 1.18 -9.23 2.27
C LYS A 60 2.60 -9.34 1.70
N LEU A 61 3.46 -8.40 2.09
CA LEU A 61 4.87 -8.48 1.73
C LEU A 61 5.46 -9.82 2.20
N LYS A 62 6.28 -10.43 1.34
CA LYS A 62 6.96 -11.72 1.59
C LYS A 62 6.05 -12.95 1.71
N SER A 63 4.75 -12.87 1.41
CA SER A 63 3.84 -14.03 1.41
C SER A 63 3.72 -14.73 0.06
N GLY A 64 4.74 -14.67 -0.80
CA GLY A 64 4.72 -15.34 -2.11
C GLY A 64 4.09 -14.54 -3.26
N THR A 65 4.21 -13.21 -3.26
CA THR A 65 3.77 -12.34 -4.37
C THR A 65 4.31 -12.79 -5.72
N THR A 66 5.55 -13.29 -5.79
CA THR A 66 6.17 -13.76 -7.03
C THR A 66 5.45 -14.99 -7.60
N TRP A 67 5.20 -15.98 -6.75
CA TRP A 67 4.46 -17.18 -7.15
C TRP A 67 3.03 -16.85 -7.57
N LEU A 68 2.35 -15.99 -6.81
CA LEU A 68 0.99 -15.57 -7.14
C LEU A 68 0.92 -14.80 -8.47
N LYS A 69 1.86 -13.88 -8.71
CA LYS A 69 1.97 -13.18 -10.00
C LYS A 69 2.21 -14.14 -11.16
N ALA A 70 3.10 -15.12 -11.00
CA ALA A 70 3.38 -16.11 -12.02
C ALA A 70 2.14 -16.96 -12.35
N LEU A 71 1.44 -17.45 -11.32
CA LEU A 71 0.22 -18.24 -11.50
C LEU A 71 -0.88 -17.46 -12.22
N VAL A 72 -1.14 -16.21 -11.79
CA VAL A 72 -2.14 -15.35 -12.44
C VAL A 72 -1.77 -15.13 -13.92
N PHE A 73 -0.51 -14.81 -14.20
CA PHE A 73 -0.04 -14.63 -15.58
C PHE A 73 -0.23 -15.89 -16.43
N SER A 74 0.14 -17.07 -15.92
CA SER A 74 -0.03 -18.34 -16.63
C SER A 74 -1.49 -18.67 -16.93
N ILE A 75 -2.41 -18.39 -16.00
CA ILE A 75 -3.84 -18.66 -16.18
C ILE A 75 -4.45 -17.75 -17.25
N VAL A 76 -4.15 -16.45 -17.18
CA VAL A 76 -4.68 -15.44 -18.12
C VAL A 76 -4.16 -15.70 -19.53
N ASN A 77 -2.88 -16.07 -19.68
CA ASN A 77 -2.25 -16.20 -20.98
C ASN A 77 -2.13 -17.65 -21.49
N ARG A 78 -2.84 -18.61 -20.87
CA ARG A 78 -2.73 -20.05 -21.17
C ARG A 78 -2.98 -20.43 -22.65
N HIS A 79 -3.72 -19.60 -23.38
CA HIS A 79 -4.01 -19.81 -24.81
C HIS A 79 -3.12 -18.95 -25.73
N HIS A 80 -2.41 -17.97 -25.16
CA HIS A 80 -1.61 -17.00 -25.92
C HIS A 80 -0.14 -17.41 -26.00
N TYR A 81 0.37 -18.12 -24.99
CA TYR A 81 1.70 -18.72 -25.01
C TYR A 81 1.56 -20.24 -25.08
N THR A 82 1.54 -20.75 -26.32
CA THR A 82 1.63 -22.19 -26.61
C THR A 82 3.05 -22.53 -27.06
N PHE A 83 3.47 -23.77 -26.79
CA PHE A 83 4.80 -24.31 -27.08
C PHE A 83 5.02 -24.59 -28.57
#